data_AF-A0AAJ6D8X5-F1
#
_entry.id   AF-A0AAJ6D8X5-F1
#
_cell.length_a   1.000
_cell.length_b   1.000
_cell.length_c   1.000
_cell.angle_alpha   90.00
_cell.angle_beta   90.00
_cell.angle_gamma   90.00
#
_symmetry.space_group_name_H-M   'P 1'
#
loop_
_entity.id
_entity.type
_entity.pdbx_description
1 polymer ?
#
loop_
_entity_poly.entity_id
_entity_poly.type
_entity_poly.pdbx_seq_one_letter_code
_entity_poly.pdbx_strand_id
1 'polypeptide(L)' 'MAAPIQQFINQVDDNPGPRYQPPWEFLSIDTNTGVGGKYIYIGYTLGEENPVTSVDFVAYSQAQANPPSGGVGPDKT' A
#
# COMPACT_ATOMS: atom_id res chain seq x y z
N MET A 1 7.65 19.41 14.49
CA MET A 1 8.14 18.06 14.13
C MET A 1 7.17 17.48 13.12
N ALA A 2 7.62 16.70 12.13
CA ALA A 2 6.72 16.00 11.23
C ALA A 2 6.08 14.82 11.96
N ALA A 3 4.77 14.58 11.76
CA ALA A 3 4.10 13.40 12.28
C ALA A 3 4.62 12.14 11.56
N PRO A 4 4.99 11.06 12.27
CA PRO A 4 5.44 9.82 11.65
C PRO A 4 4.32 9.11 10.87
N ILE A 5 4.72 8.25 9.93
CA ILE A 5 3.80 7.32 9.26
C ILE A 5 3.32 6.29 10.28
N GLN A 6 2.00 6.07 10.34
CA GLN A 6 1.37 5.13 11.27
C GLN A 6 0.89 3.85 10.56
N GLN A 7 0.44 3.96 9.30
CA GLN A 7 -0.09 2.83 8.54
C GLN A 7 0.16 2.98 7.05
N PHE A 8 0.12 1.86 6.33
CA PHE A 8 0.15 1.78 4.87
C PHE A 8 -1.07 1.01 4.33
N ILE A 9 -1.47 1.32 3.10
CA ILE A 9 -2.46 0.58 2.33
C ILE A 9 -2.05 0.53 0.86
N ASN A 10 -2.51 -0.50 0.12
CA ASN A 10 -2.46 -0.51 -1.33
C ASN A 10 -3.84 -0.17 -1.91
N GLN A 11 -3.91 0.76 -2.84
CA GLN A 11 -5.08 1.00 -3.68
C GLN A 11 -4.81 0.43 -5.06
N VAL A 12 -5.78 -0.35 -5.56
CA VAL A 12 -5.69 -1.04 -6.85
C VAL A 12 -6.89 -0.63 -7.70
N ASP A 13 -6.65 -0.07 -8.89
CA ASP A 13 -7.69 0.45 -9.80
C ASP A 13 -7.39 0.06 -11.26
N ASP A 14 -8.42 0.05 -12.10
CA ASP A 14 -8.29 -0.16 -13.55
C ASP A 14 -7.86 1.12 -14.29
N ASN A 15 -7.89 2.27 -13.62
CA ASN A 15 -7.55 3.57 -14.19
C ASN A 15 -6.31 4.18 -13.54
N PRO A 16 -5.54 5.00 -14.27
CA PRO A 16 -4.37 5.67 -13.72
C PRO A 16 -4.76 6.77 -12.71
N GLY A 17 -3.88 6.94 -11.74
CA GLY A 17 -3.91 7.94 -10.68
C GLY A 17 -4.56 7.40 -9.40
N PRO A 18 -4.00 7.74 -8.22
CA PRO A 18 -4.65 7.39 -6.98
C PRO A 18 -5.98 8.14 -6.84
N ARG A 19 -6.98 7.45 -6.30
CA ARG A 19 -8.27 8.01 -5.94
C ARG A 19 -8.20 8.55 -4.52
N TYR A 20 -8.82 9.73 -4.34
CA TYR A 20 -9.03 10.28 -3.03
C TYR A 20 -9.84 9.32 -2.16
N GLN A 21 -9.26 8.90 -1.04
CA GLN A 21 -9.90 7.98 -0.11
C GLN A 21 -9.44 8.33 1.31
N PRO A 22 -10.17 9.19 2.04
CA PRO A 22 -9.86 9.47 3.43
C PRO A 22 -9.86 8.21 4.30
N PRO A 23 -8.99 8.14 5.33
CA PRO A 23 -8.04 9.17 5.78
C PRO A 23 -6.68 9.14 5.05
N TRP A 24 -6.57 8.43 3.92
CA TRP A 24 -5.28 8.12 3.30
C TRP A 24 -4.78 9.24 2.39
N GLU A 25 -3.50 9.57 2.55
CA GLU A 25 -2.72 10.28 1.54
C GLU A 25 -2.05 9.25 0.64
N PHE A 26 -2.01 9.52 -0.67
CA PHE A 26 -1.42 8.58 -1.64
C PHE A 26 -0.20 9.17 -2.32
N LEU A 27 0.82 8.34 -2.48
CA LEU A 27 1.92 8.60 -3.40
C LEU A 27 1.38 8.52 -4.84
N SER A 28 1.78 9.47 -5.68
CA SER A 28 1.31 9.54 -7.08
C SER A 28 1.96 8.51 -8.02
N ILE A 29 2.90 7.71 -7.50
CA ILE A 29 3.69 6.74 -8.26
C ILE A 29 2.92 5.42 -8.36
N ASP A 30 2.69 4.97 -9.60
CA ASP A 30 2.19 3.61 -9.86
C ASP A 30 3.32 2.60 -9.69
N THR A 31 3.18 1.74 -8.69
CA THR A 31 4.17 0.70 -8.37
C THR A 31 4.16 -0.47 -9.34
N ASN A 32 3.16 -0.53 -10.24
CA ASN A 32 3.05 -1.54 -11.30
C ASN A 32 3.46 -1.02 -12.69
N THR A 33 4.11 0.14 -12.76
CA THR A 33 4.51 0.77 -14.02
C THR A 33 5.45 -0.15 -14.83
N GLY A 34 5.15 -0.30 -16.12
CA GLY A 34 5.95 -1.09 -17.06
C GLY A 34 5.64 -2.59 -17.08
N VAL A 35 4.82 -3.09 -16.15
CA VAL A 35 4.40 -4.51 -16.11
C VAL A 35 3.06 -4.73 -16.82
N GLY A 36 2.16 -3.74 -16.77
CA GLY A 36 0.80 -3.83 -17.28
C GLY A 36 -0.19 -4.45 -16.27
N GLY A 37 -1.50 -4.32 -16.53
CA GLY A 37 -2.56 -4.72 -15.61
C GLY A 37 -3.15 -3.54 -14.84
N LYS A 38 -3.62 -3.78 -13.60
CA LYS A 38 -4.17 -2.74 -12.73
C LYS A 38 -3.06 -1.79 -12.25
N TYR A 39 -3.42 -0.55 -11.96
CA TYR A 39 -2.54 0.44 -11.34
C TYR A 39 -2.53 0.24 -9.83
N ILE A 40 -1.34 0.35 -9.21
CA ILE A 40 -1.17 0.10 -7.78
C ILE A 40 -0.49 1.29 -7.11
N TYR A 41 -1.20 1.93 -6.17
CA TYR A 41 -0.72 3.09 -5.42
C TYR A 41 -0.58 2.77 -3.92
N ILE A 42 0.48 3.27 -3.30
CA ILE A 42 0.69 3.16 -1.85
C ILE A 42 0.08 4.39 -1.17
N GLY A 43 -0.86 4.12 -0.26
CA GLY A 43 -1.42 5.11 0.66
C GLY A 43 -0.78 5.01 2.04
N TYR A 44 -0.76 6.12 2.77
CA TYR A 44 -0.29 6.19 4.15
C TYR A 44 -1.17 7.12 5.00
N THR A 45 -1.11 6.91 6.31
CA THR A 45 -1.61 7.88 7.31
C THR A 45 -0.46 8.35 8.18
N LEU A 46 -0.58 9.58 8.69
CA LEU A 46 0.32 10.14 9.69
C LEU A 46 -0.36 10.16 11.06
N GLY A 47 0.41 9.99 12.13
CA GLY A 47 -0.10 9.99 13.50
C GLY A 47 0.98 10.35 14.52
N GLU A 48 0.64 10.39 15.80
CA GLU A 48 1.59 10.76 16.87
C GLU A 48 2.16 9.57 17.64
N GLU A 49 1.50 8.40 17.54
CA GLU A 49 1.86 7.18 18.28
C GLU A 49 2.11 6.01 17.32
N ASN A 50 2.71 4.92 17.82
CA ASN A 50 2.89 3.67 17.07
C ASN A 50 3.46 3.86 15.63
N PRO A 51 4.63 4.51 15.48
CA PRO A 51 5.20 4.73 14.17
C PRO A 51 5.55 3.41 13.48
N VAL A 52 5.38 3.34 12.17
CA VAL A 52 5.97 2.26 11.37
C VAL A 52 7.49 2.42 11.39
N THR A 53 8.20 1.41 11.90
CA THR A 53 9.66 1.44 12.06
C THR A 53 10.40 0.54 11.06
N SER A 54 9.69 -0.31 10.33
CA SER A 54 10.24 -1.20 9.31
C SER A 54 9.25 -1.43 8.18
N VAL A 55 9.76 -1.59 6.96
CA VAL A 55 9.01 -1.97 5.77
C VAL A 55 9.84 -3.01 5.04
N ASP A 56 9.26 -4.20 4.85
CA ASP A 56 9.89 -5.31 4.15
C ASP A 56 9.18 -5.61 2.84
N PHE A 57 9.96 -6.00 1.83
CA PHE A 57 9.45 -6.43 0.53
C PHE A 57 9.72 -7.92 0.36
N VAL A 58 8.67 -8.69 0.05
CA VAL A 58 8.79 -10.10 -0.29
C VAL A 58 8.47 -10.27 -1.76
N ALA A 59 9.47 -10.70 -2.53
CA ALA A 59 9.35 -10.91 -3.96
C ALA A 59 9.21 -12.41 -4.27
N TYR A 60 8.33 -12.73 -5.22
CA TYR A 60 8.09 -14.09 -5.68
C TYR A 60 8.32 -14.18 -7.18
N SER A 61 8.83 -15.33 -7.62
CA SER A 61 9.01 -15.62 -9.05
C SER A 61 7.72 -16.05 -9.76
N GLN A 62 6.60 -16.13 -9.04
CA GLN A 62 5.29 -16.52 -9.55
C GLN A 62 4.18 -15.73 -8.86
N ALA A 63 3.04 -15.57 -9.55
CA ALA A 63 1.87 -14.90 -9.00
C ALA A 63 1.38 -15.61 -7.73
N GLN A 64 1.08 -14.84 -6.68
CA GLN A 64 0.57 -15.36 -5.42
C GLN A 64 -0.96 -15.48 -5.48
N ALA A 65 -1.50 -16.62 -5.03
CA ALA A 65 -2.96 -16.84 -4.94
C ALA A 65 -3.57 -16.26 -3.65
N ASN A 66 -2.78 -16.16 -2.58
CA ASN A 66 -3.14 -15.59 -1.28
C ASN A 66 -2.04 -14.62 -0.82
N PRO A 67 -2.33 -13.67 0.09
CA PRO A 67 -1.29 -12.89 0.73
C PRO A 67 -0.24 -13.82 1.38
N PRO A 68 1.06 -13.50 1.32
CA PRO A 68 2.10 -14.22 2.04
C PRO A 68 1.76 -14.41 3.52
N SER A 69 2.01 -15.61 4.06
CA SER A 69 1.85 -15.86 5.49
C SER A 69 2.78 -14.94 6.28
N GLY A 70 2.20 -14.01 7.04
CA GLY A 70 2.91 -12.98 7.80
C GLY A 70 2.39 -11.56 7.56
N GLY A 71 1.70 -11.32 6.44
CA GLY A 71 0.97 -10.08 6.22
C GLY A 71 -0.41 -10.14 6.86
N VAL A 72 -0.58 -9.49 8.01
CA VAL A 72 -1.94 -9.21 8.54
C VAL A 72 -2.55 -8.17 7.60
N GLY A 73 -3.27 -8.60 6.58
CA GLY A 73 -4.13 -7.71 5.80
C GLY A 73 -5.29 -7.20 6.67
N PRO A 74 -5.88 -6.03 6.38
CA PRO A 74 -7.13 -5.64 7.00
C PRO A 74 -8.15 -6.74 6.69
N ASP A 75 -8.63 -7.37 7.75
CA ASP A 75 -9.65 -8.40 7.76
C ASP A 75 -10.79 -8.00 6.81
N LYS A 76 -11.08 -8.84 5.84
CA LYS A 76 -12.30 -8.69 5.04
C LYS A 76 -13.46 -9.11 5.93
N THR A 77 -14.03 -8.14 6.64
CA THR A 77 -15.39 -8.26 7.20
C THR A 77 -16.41 -8.38 6.08
#